data_AF-A0A2E1CT76-F1
#
_entry.id   AF-A0A2E1CT76-F1
#
_cell.length_a   1.000
_cell.length_b   1.000
_cell.length_c   1.000
_cell.angle_alpha   90.00
_cell.angle_beta   90.00
_cell.angle_gamma   90.00
#
_symmetry.space_group_name_H-M   'P 1'
#
loop_
_entity.id
_entity.type
_entity.pdbx_description
1 polymer ?
#
loop_
_entity_poly.entity_id
_entity_poly.type
_entity_poly.pdbx_seq_one_letter_code
_entity_poly.pdbx_strand_id
1 'polypeptide(L)'
;MTAACEEEKVNVQTLTLEQSFANAPQALQDRVQNILSLAESGDIKTALNQLAILTYEEKLTASQHHALTDLSAQLRNEIDKQDIERMERLDAEKAAGSASY
;
A
#
# COMPACT_ATOMS: atom_id res chain seq x y z
N MET A 1 -7.35 0.37 -30.74
CA MET A 1 -6.19 -0.26 -30.11
C MET A 1 -6.15 0.19 -28.67
N THR A 2 -6.00 -0.79 -27.78
CA THR A 2 -6.17 -0.79 -26.32
C THR A 2 -5.21 0.16 -25.60
N ALA A 3 -5.75 1.17 -24.91
CA ALA A 3 -5.05 1.78 -23.78
C ALA A 3 -5.26 0.86 -22.58
N ALA A 4 -4.39 -0.14 -22.45
CA ALA A 4 -4.21 -0.83 -21.19
C ALA A 4 -3.62 0.20 -20.24
N CYS A 5 -4.43 0.74 -19.32
CA CYS A 5 -3.87 1.35 -18.12
C CYS A 5 -3.13 0.23 -17.40
N GLU A 6 -1.81 0.21 -17.55
CA GLU A 6 -0.94 -0.53 -16.65
C GLU A 6 -1.25 0.01 -15.26
N GLU A 7 -1.95 -0.80 -14.46
CA GLU A 7 -2.12 -0.55 -13.03
C GLU A 7 -0.70 -0.35 -12.48
N GLU A 8 -0.39 0.88 -12.09
CA GLU A 8 0.88 1.24 -11.46
C GLU A 8 0.97 0.41 -10.18
N LYS A 9 1.61 -0.76 -10.29
CA LYS A 9 1.76 -1.69 -9.18
C LYS A 9 2.53 -0.97 -8.11
N VAL A 10 1.90 -0.82 -6.95
CA VAL A 10 2.53 -0.24 -5.76
C VAL A 10 3.80 -1.03 -5.46
N ASN A 11 4.97 -0.39 -5.62
CA ASN A 11 6.26 -1.02 -5.36
C ASN A 11 6.59 -0.92 -3.86
N VAL A 12 5.95 -1.79 -3.08
CA VAL A 12 6.21 -1.92 -1.64
C VAL A 12 7.50 -2.71 -1.45
N GLN A 13 8.42 -2.23 -0.61
CA GLN A 13 9.61 -3.00 -0.25
C GLN A 13 9.21 -4.13 0.71
N THR A 14 9.07 -5.36 0.20
CA THR A 14 8.62 -6.54 0.97
C THR A 14 9.76 -7.35 1.59
N LEU A 15 11.02 -7.13 1.18
CA LEU A 15 12.18 -7.96 1.58
C LEU A 15 12.38 -8.05 3.10
N THR A 16 12.28 -6.94 3.83
CA THR A 16 12.39 -6.92 5.29
C THR A 16 11.22 -7.63 5.96
N LEU A 17 10.05 -7.57 5.33
CA LEU A 17 8.83 -8.18 5.84
C LEU A 17 8.86 -9.71 5.69
N GLU A 18 9.20 -10.20 4.51
CA GLU A 18 9.37 -11.63 4.23
C GLU A 18 10.39 -12.28 5.18
N GLN A 19 11.50 -11.59 5.45
CA GLN A 19 12.51 -12.06 6.42
C GLN A 19 11.99 -12.07 7.86
N SER A 20 11.30 -11.02 8.30
CA SER A 20 10.73 -10.93 9.64
C SER A 20 9.59 -11.94 9.90
N PHE A 21 8.92 -12.40 8.84
CA PHE A 21 7.82 -13.37 8.92
C PHE A 21 8.18 -14.80 8.48
N ALA A 22 9.40 -15.07 8.03
CA ALA A 22 9.83 -16.39 7.54
C ALA A 22 9.62 -17.55 8.55
N ASN A 23 9.72 -17.26 9.85
CA ASN A 23 9.52 -18.23 10.93
C ASN A 23 8.19 -18.04 11.67
N ALA A 24 7.31 -17.16 11.19
CA ALA A 24 6.00 -16.94 11.79
C ALA A 24 5.05 -18.11 11.49
N PRO A 25 3.97 -18.31 12.28
CA PRO A 25 2.95 -19.30 11.97
C PRO A 25 2.37 -19.08 10.56
N GLN A 26 2.04 -20.16 9.85
CA GLN A 26 1.51 -20.09 8.48
C GLN A 26 0.30 -19.15 8.38
N ALA A 27 -0.63 -19.22 9.34
CA ALA A 27 -1.80 -18.33 9.38
C ALA A 27 -1.43 -16.84 9.41
N LEU A 28 -0.30 -16.49 10.02
CA LEU A 28 0.19 -15.12 10.13
C LEU A 28 0.90 -14.70 8.84
N GLN A 29 1.65 -15.62 8.22
CA GLN A 29 2.20 -15.41 6.87
C GLN A 29 1.10 -15.19 5.83
N ASP A 30 0.04 -16.01 5.85
CA ASP A 30 -1.09 -15.90 4.93
C ASP A 30 -1.84 -14.56 5.10
N ARG A 31 -2.03 -14.11 6.35
CA ARG A 31 -2.62 -12.80 6.66
C ARG A 31 -1.78 -11.66 6.09
N VAL A 32 -0.46 -11.71 6.29
CA VAL A 32 0.49 -10.74 5.76
C VAL A 32 0.49 -10.73 4.22
N GLN A 33 0.49 -11.91 3.59
CA GLN A 33 0.42 -12.03 2.14
C GLN A 33 -0.87 -11.43 1.57
N ASN A 34 -2.00 -11.63 2.25
CA ASN A 34 -3.27 -11.02 1.87
C ASN A 34 -3.23 -9.48 1.97
N ILE A 35 -2.61 -8.93 3.01
CA ILE A 35 -2.40 -7.48 3.17
C ILE A 35 -1.58 -6.93 2.00
N LEU A 36 -0.50 -7.61 1.63
CA LEU A 36 0.33 -7.21 0.48
C LEU A 36 -0.46 -7.28 -0.83
N SER A 37 -1.23 -8.33 -1.06
CA SER A 37 -2.09 -8.45 -2.24
C SER A 37 -3.12 -7.33 -2.34
N LEU A 38 -3.71 -6.89 -1.22
CA LEU A 38 -4.64 -5.76 -1.19
C LEU A 38 -3.95 -4.43 -1.52
N ALA A 39 -2.73 -4.24 -1.02
CA ALA A 39 -1.93 -3.06 -1.35
C ALA A 39 -1.57 -3.03 -2.84
N GLU A 40 -1.14 -4.16 -3.41
CA GLU A 40 -0.82 -4.30 -4.83
C GLU A 40 -2.04 -4.09 -5.74
N SER A 41 -3.25 -4.49 -5.30
CA SER A 41 -4.48 -4.27 -6.05
C SER A 41 -5.04 -2.84 -5.90
N GLY A 42 -4.32 -1.94 -5.22
CA GLY A 42 -4.74 -0.55 -5.01
C GLY A 42 -5.75 -0.35 -3.87
N ASP A 43 -6.13 -1.39 -3.14
CA ASP A 43 -6.98 -1.27 -1.95
C ASP A 43 -6.15 -1.01 -0.68
N ILE A 44 -5.39 0.09 -0.73
CA ILE A 44 -4.40 0.46 0.28
C ILE A 44 -5.07 0.74 1.64
N LYS A 45 -6.29 1.29 1.63
CA LYS A 45 -7.04 1.58 2.87
C LYS A 45 -7.45 0.30 3.59
N THR A 46 -7.93 -0.71 2.86
CA THR A 46 -8.25 -2.01 3.45
C THR A 46 -6.99 -2.71 3.94
N ALA A 47 -5.88 -2.62 3.18
CA ALA A 47 -4.58 -3.15 3.62
C ALA A 47 -4.12 -2.52 4.94
N LEU A 48 -4.19 -1.19 5.08
CA LEU A 48 -3.84 -0.48 6.33
C LEU A 48 -4.72 -0.89 7.52
N ASN A 49 -6.03 -1.06 7.30
CA ASN A 49 -6.94 -1.51 8.36
C ASN A 49 -6.61 -2.93 8.83
N GLN A 50 -6.38 -3.86 7.89
CA GLN A 50 -5.98 -5.24 8.20
C GLN A 50 -4.64 -5.27 8.95
N LEU A 51 -3.70 -4.41 8.57
CA LEU A 51 -2.39 -4.29 9.21
C LEU A 51 -2.49 -3.73 10.64
N ALA A 52 -3.38 -2.76 10.87
CA ALA A 52 -3.67 -2.24 12.21
C ALA A 52 -4.30 -3.31 13.13
N ILE A 53 -5.19 -4.15 12.58
CA ILE A 53 -5.76 -5.28 13.31
C ILE A 53 -4.67 -6.30 13.65
N LEU A 54 -3.83 -6.68 12.66
CA LEU A 54 -2.74 -7.63 12.85
C LEU A 54 -1.76 -7.19 13.94
N THR A 55 -1.39 -5.91 13.95
CA THR A 55 -0.49 -5.32 14.95
C THR A 55 -1.08 -5.24 16.34
N TYR A 56 -2.41 -5.26 16.48
CA TYR A 56 -3.09 -5.21 17.77
C TYR A 56 -3.44 -6.60 18.33
N GLU A 57 -3.86 -7.53 17.47
CA GLU A 57 -4.35 -8.86 17.88
C GLU A 57 -3.24 -9.89 18.10
N GLU A 58 -2.14 -9.80 17.35
CA GLU A 58 -1.11 -10.83 17.35
C GLU A 58 0.04 -10.53 18.31
N LYS A 59 0.59 -11.58 18.95
CA LYS A 59 1.85 -11.46 19.69
C LYS A 59 3.01 -11.43 18.71
N LEU A 60 3.32 -10.24 18.24
CA LEU A 60 4.42 -10.01 17.32
C LEU A 60 5.73 -9.78 18.07
N THR A 61 6.83 -10.24 17.48
CA THR A 61 8.18 -9.87 17.92
C THR A 61 8.46 -8.39 17.61
N ALA A 62 9.46 -7.80 18.26
CA ALA A 62 9.88 -6.42 17.94
C ALA A 62 10.26 -6.25 16.46
N SER A 63 10.91 -7.25 15.85
CA SER A 63 11.26 -7.23 14.42
C SER A 63 10.01 -7.23 13.53
N GLN A 64 9.01 -8.05 13.85
CA GLN A 64 7.74 -8.09 13.11
C GLN A 64 6.93 -6.80 13.27
N HIS A 65 6.90 -6.22 14.48
CA HIS A 65 6.29 -4.91 14.69
C HIS A 65 6.96 -3.82 13.86
N HIS A 66 8.30 -3.80 13.82
CA HIS A 66 9.05 -2.84 13.02
C HIS A 66 8.74 -3.00 11.54
N ALA A 67 8.79 -4.24 11.02
CA ALA A 67 8.47 -4.52 9.62
C ALA A 67 7.04 -4.08 9.24
N LEU A 68 6.04 -4.35 10.08
CA LEU A 68 4.68 -3.89 9.85
C LEU A 68 4.55 -2.36 9.95
N THR A 69 5.29 -1.73 10.85
CA THR A 69 5.30 -0.26 10.97
C THR A 69 5.89 0.36 9.70
N ASP A 70 7.01 -0.18 9.20
CA ASP A 70 7.63 0.26 7.94
C ASP A 70 6.67 0.09 6.77
N LEU A 71 6.00 -1.06 6.67
CA LEU A 71 4.97 -1.30 5.66
C LEU A 71 3.84 -0.28 5.77
N SER A 72 3.34 -0.02 6.97
CA SER A 72 2.26 0.95 7.19
C SER A 72 2.67 2.37 6.76
N ALA A 73 3.94 2.75 6.96
CA ALA A 73 4.48 4.03 6.52
C ALA A 73 4.57 4.11 4.98
N GLN A 74 5.04 3.03 4.32
CA GLN A 74 5.09 2.95 2.87
C GLN A 74 3.69 3.07 2.25
N LEU A 75 2.70 2.35 2.79
CA LEU A 75 1.32 2.40 2.30
C LEU A 75 0.68 3.78 2.48
N ARG A 76 1.00 4.50 3.57
CA ARG A 76 0.53 5.88 3.76
C ARG A 76 1.16 6.84 2.76
N ASN A 77 2.47 6.73 2.53
CA ASN A 77 3.16 7.54 1.51
C ASN A 77 2.58 7.30 0.11
N GLU A 78 2.17 6.08 -0.20
CA GLU A 78 1.53 5.77 -1.48
C GLU A 78 0.16 6.46 -1.63
N ILE A 79 -0.64 6.50 -0.56
CA ILE A 79 -1.90 7.27 -0.55
C ILE A 79 -1.61 8.74 -0.78
N ASP A 80 -0.63 9.30 -0.08
CA ASP A 80 -0.27 10.72 -0.23
C ASP A 80 0.21 11.01 -1.67
N LYS A 81 0.98 10.10 -2.28
CA LYS A 81 1.41 10.21 -3.70
C LYS A 81 0.21 10.19 -4.64
N GLN A 82 -0.71 9.24 -4.47
CA GLN A 82 -1.93 9.16 -5.30
C GLN A 82 -2.82 10.39 -5.16
N ASP A 83 -2.92 10.97 -3.96
CA ASP A 83 -3.68 12.20 -3.73
C ASP A 83 -3.00 13.43 -4.36
N ILE A 84 -1.67 13.53 -4.30
CA ILE A 84 -0.90 14.58 -5.01
C ILE A 84 -1.10 14.46 -6.52
N GLU A 85 -0.91 13.28 -7.10
CA GLU A 85 -1.12 13.03 -8.54
C GLU A 85 -2.54 13.37 -8.97
N ARG A 86 -3.53 13.05 -8.13
CA ARG A 86 -4.93 13.42 -8.38
C ARG A 86 -5.12 14.93 -8.43
N MET A 87 -4.54 15.67 -7.48
CA MET A 87 -4.62 17.12 -7.44
C MET A 87 -3.94 17.77 -8.66
N GLU A 88 -2.76 17.28 -9.04
CA GLU A 88 -2.04 17.78 -10.22
C GLU A 88 -2.85 17.55 -11.52
N ARG A 89 -3.52 16.39 -11.66
CA ARG A 89 -4.43 16.15 -12.79
C ARG A 89 -5.61 17.12 -12.81
N LEU A 90 -6.22 17.39 -11.65
CA LEU A 90 -7.34 18.33 -11.56
C LEU A 90 -6.91 19.77 -11.93
N ASP A 91 -5.72 20.18 -11.50
CA ASP A 91 -5.17 21.50 -11.86
C ASP A 91 -4.83 21.57 -13.36
N ALA A 92 -4.29 20.50 -13.94
CA ALA A 92 -4.02 20.40 -15.37
C ALA A 92 -5.31 20.43 -16.22
N GLU A 93 -6.35 19.70 -15.82
CA GLU A 93 -7.67 19.72 -16.46
C GLU A 93 -8.31 21.10 -16.39
N LYS A 94 -8.21 21.77 -15.23
CA LYS A 94 -8.71 23.15 -15.06
C LYS A 94 -7.96 24.14 -15.93
N ALA A 95 -6.64 24.04 -16.02
CA ALA A 95 -5.82 24.87 -16.90
C ALA A 95 -6.20 24.66 -18.38
N ALA A 96 -6.35 23.41 -18.83
CA ALA A 96 -6.74 23.07 -20.19
C ALA A 96 -8.18 23.54 -20.54
N GLY A 97 -9.12 23.39 -19.61
CA GLY A 97 -10.51 23.86 -19.78
C GLY A 97 -10.63 25.39 -19.80
N SER A 98 -9.72 26.10 -19.11
CA SER A 98 -9.68 27.57 -19.10
C SER A 98 -9.01 28.20 -20.33
N ALA A 99 -8.25 27.44 -21.11
CA ALA A 99 -7.62 27.89 -22.35
C ALA A 99 -8.54 27.84 -23.59
N SER A 100 -9.81 27.42 -23.41
CA SER A 100 -10.77 27.21 -24.50
C SER A 100 -11.90 28.27 -24.56
N TYR A 101 -11.75 29.41 -23.87
CA TYR A 101 -12.71 30.53 -23.90
C TYR A 101 -12.08 31.83 -24.40
#